data_AF-A0A9D6U6K3-F1
#
_entry.id   AF-A0A9D6U6K3-F1
#
_cell.length_a   1.000
_cell.length_b   1.000
_cell.length_c   1.000
_cell.angle_alpha   90.00
_cell.angle_beta   90.00
_cell.angle_gamma   90.00
#
_symmetry.space_group_name_H-M   'P 1'
#
loop_
_entity.id
_entity.type
_entity.pdbx_description
1 polymer ?
#
loop_
_entity_poly.entity_id
_entity_poly.type
_entity_poly.pdbx_seq_one_letter_code
_entity_poly.pdbx_strand_id
1 'polypeptide(L)'
;MKKLIITLTFTSLTVFCFSQDLGGRYFMDIKDTKWTSSKVFLNTTILKEPEIGLWLYEGPIDSLKTSCILWIFTDSLSIKYHNANSKKDSTMLTYKYENNYKTRTLILKLNQMDSLKYNYSSISTGSYIALRKESFKTKK
;
A
#
# COMPACT_ATOMS: atom_id res chain seq x y z
N MET A 1 -4.27 66.91 28.11
CA MET A 1 -3.28 65.82 28.08
C MET A 1 -3.97 64.50 27.79
N LYS A 2 -3.28 63.61 27.07
CA LYS A 2 -3.60 62.20 26.71
C LYS A 2 -4.52 62.00 25.49
N LYS A 3 -3.91 61.77 24.32
CA LYS A 3 -4.54 61.15 23.15
C LYS A 3 -4.33 59.63 23.28
N LEU A 4 -5.42 58.87 23.23
CA LEU A 4 -5.43 57.41 23.29
C LEU A 4 -5.18 56.87 21.88
N ILE A 5 -4.03 56.20 21.66
CA ILE A 5 -3.72 55.53 20.40
C ILE A 5 -4.27 54.10 20.51
N ILE A 6 -5.29 53.79 19.72
CA ILE A 6 -5.84 52.43 19.61
C ILE A 6 -5.11 51.76 18.44
N THR A 7 -4.09 50.98 18.75
CA THR A 7 -3.39 50.16 17.74
C THR A 7 -4.19 48.88 17.53
N LEU A 8 -4.94 48.82 16.43
CA LEU A 8 -5.66 47.61 16.00
C LEU A 8 -4.64 46.62 15.41
N THR A 9 -4.21 45.65 16.21
CA THR A 9 -3.40 44.53 15.71
C THR A 9 -4.30 43.51 15.02
N PHE A 10 -4.29 43.54 13.69
CA PHE A 10 -4.93 42.53 12.83
C PHE A 10 -4.04 41.27 12.84
N THR A 11 -4.27 40.35 13.77
CA THR A 11 -3.61 39.04 13.76
C THR A 11 -4.18 38.20 12.63
N SER A 12 -3.45 38.16 11.51
CA SER A 12 -3.71 37.24 10.40
C SER A 12 -3.49 35.81 10.89
N LEU A 13 -4.57 35.12 11.23
CA LEU A 13 -4.58 33.69 11.51
C LEU A 13 -4.37 32.95 10.18
N THR A 14 -3.12 32.73 9.79
CA THR A 14 -2.78 31.82 8.70
C THR A 14 -3.12 30.40 9.15
N VAL A 15 -4.33 29.97 8.85
CA VAL A 15 -4.73 28.57 8.96
C VAL A 15 -3.94 27.81 7.90
N PHE A 16 -2.81 27.24 8.29
CA PHE A 16 -2.16 26.21 7.50
C PHE A 16 -3.09 24.98 7.52
N CYS A 17 -3.95 24.88 6.51
CA CYS A 17 -4.60 23.62 6.17
C CYS A 17 -3.52 22.65 5.72
N PHE A 18 -2.93 21.92 6.66
CA PHE A 18 -2.25 20.68 6.36
C PHE A 18 -3.32 19.72 5.85
N SER A 19 -3.43 19.58 4.53
CA SER A 19 -4.12 18.43 3.94
C SER A 19 -3.49 17.20 4.59
N GLN A 20 -4.27 16.46 5.38
CA GLN A 20 -3.82 15.17 5.89
C GLN A 20 -3.45 14.35 4.66
N ASP A 21 -2.16 14.12 4.48
CA ASP A 21 -1.68 13.32 3.38
C ASP A 21 -2.30 11.94 3.56
N LEU A 22 -3.21 11.55 2.66
CA LEU A 22 -3.96 10.29 2.73
C LEU A 22 -3.04 9.12 2.34
N GLY A 23 -1.78 9.15 2.81
CA GLY A 23 -0.69 8.27 2.43
C GLY A 23 -1.15 6.82 2.40
N GLY A 24 -1.12 6.20 1.23
CA GLY A 24 -1.53 4.82 1.03
C GLY A 24 -3.04 4.54 0.97
N ARG A 25 -3.92 5.45 1.41
CA ARG A 25 -5.39 5.25 1.41
C ARG A 25 -6.02 5.24 0.02
N TYR A 26 -5.27 5.19 -1.08
CA TYR A 26 -5.89 5.01 -2.39
C TYR A 26 -5.14 4.04 -3.29
N PHE A 27 -4.16 3.31 -2.78
CA PHE A 27 -3.19 2.55 -3.59
C PHE A 27 -2.53 3.40 -4.71
N MET A 28 -2.66 4.73 -4.65
CA MET A 28 -2.10 5.68 -5.61
C MET A 28 -0.65 5.98 -5.23
N ASP A 29 -0.42 6.22 -3.94
CA ASP A 29 0.91 6.34 -3.35
C ASP A 29 1.16 5.16 -2.42
N ILE A 30 1.66 4.06 -2.98
CA ILE A 30 1.89 2.81 -2.25
C ILE A 30 3.27 2.76 -1.62
N LYS A 31 4.16 3.70 -1.93
CA LYS A 31 5.49 3.68 -1.33
C LYS A 31 5.35 3.90 0.18
N ASP A 32 6.16 3.16 0.94
CA ASP A 32 6.18 3.16 2.40
C ASP A 32 4.86 2.68 3.05
N THR A 33 4.06 1.92 2.31
CA THR A 33 2.82 1.30 2.80
C THR A 33 2.98 -0.20 3.04
N LYS A 34 2.13 -0.73 3.93
CA LYS A 34 2.07 -2.15 4.26
C LYS A 34 0.65 -2.64 4.01
N TRP A 35 0.53 -3.82 3.41
CA TRP A 35 -0.76 -4.42 3.11
C TRP A 35 -0.79 -5.89 3.55
N THR A 36 -1.96 -6.38 3.94
CA THR A 36 -2.16 -7.79 4.28
C THR A 36 -3.04 -8.47 3.25
N SER A 37 -2.64 -9.67 2.81
CA SER A 37 -3.51 -10.47 1.96
C SER A 37 -4.76 -10.92 2.71
N SER A 38 -5.92 -10.91 2.03
CA SER A 38 -7.16 -11.47 2.55
C SER A 38 -7.12 -13.00 2.75
N LYS A 39 -6.19 -13.68 2.06
CA LYS A 39 -5.91 -15.11 2.19
C LYS A 39 -4.47 -15.33 2.67
N VAL A 40 -4.26 -16.39 3.47
CA VAL A 40 -2.94 -16.80 3.94
C VAL A 40 -2.36 -17.86 3.00
N PHE A 41 -1.11 -17.66 2.58
CA PHE A 41 -0.39 -18.59 1.70
C PHE A 41 0.93 -18.98 2.35
N LEU A 42 1.21 -20.28 2.49
CA LEU A 42 2.44 -20.72 3.17
C LEU A 42 3.69 -20.67 2.28
N ASN A 43 3.54 -20.36 0.98
CA ASN A 43 4.62 -20.37 0.01
C ASN A 43 4.34 -19.41 -1.16
N THR A 44 5.23 -19.41 -2.16
CA THR A 44 5.20 -18.52 -3.33
C THR A 44 4.00 -18.74 -4.27
N THR A 45 3.08 -19.65 -3.96
CA THR A 45 1.86 -19.90 -4.75
C THR A 45 0.92 -18.70 -4.80
N ILE A 46 1.05 -17.72 -3.90
CA ILE A 46 0.27 -16.48 -3.93
C ILE A 46 0.26 -15.81 -5.31
N LEU A 47 1.38 -15.87 -6.06
CA LEU A 47 1.46 -15.26 -7.40
C LEU A 47 0.71 -16.03 -8.50
N LYS A 48 0.26 -17.26 -8.21
CA LYS A 48 -0.56 -18.07 -9.09
C LYS A 48 -2.05 -17.74 -8.97
N GLU A 49 -2.45 -17.08 -7.89
CA GLU A 49 -3.85 -16.69 -7.68
C GLU A 49 -4.30 -15.71 -8.78
N PRO A 50 -5.49 -15.92 -9.36
CA PRO A 50 -6.04 -15.02 -10.36
C PRO A 50 -6.44 -13.67 -9.74
N GLU A 51 -6.82 -13.67 -8.46
CA GLU A 51 -7.20 -12.48 -7.70
C GLU A 51 -6.66 -12.55 -6.28
N ILE A 52 -6.10 -11.42 -5.80
CA ILE A 52 -5.57 -11.26 -4.44
C ILE A 52 -6.19 -10.00 -3.83
N GLY A 53 -6.91 -10.15 -2.72
CA GLY A 53 -7.38 -9.02 -1.93
C GLY A 53 -6.29 -8.52 -1.00
N LEU A 54 -6.08 -7.21 -0.93
CA LEU A 54 -5.12 -6.58 -0.02
C LEU A 54 -5.80 -5.54 0.86
N TRP A 55 -5.59 -5.64 2.17
CA TRP A 55 -6.02 -4.67 3.17
C TRP A 55 -4.87 -3.78 3.60
N LEU A 56 -5.09 -2.46 3.68
CA LEU A 56 -4.07 -1.53 4.20
C LEU A 56 -3.83 -1.82 5.68
N TYR A 57 -2.55 -1.88 6.06
CA TYR A 57 -2.13 -2.10 7.43
C TYR A 57 -1.34 -0.89 7.96
N GLU A 58 -1.99 -0.09 8.81
CA GLU A 58 -1.43 1.14 9.38
C GLU A 58 -0.65 0.91 10.70
N GLY A 59 -0.67 -0.33 11.23
CA GLY A 59 -0.09 -0.65 12.54
C GLY A 59 1.41 -1.06 12.54
N PRO A 60 2.01 -1.20 13.75
CA PRO A 60 3.27 -1.88 13.96
C PRO A 60 3.15 -3.39 13.71
N ILE A 61 4.02 -4.00 12.89
CA ILE A 61 3.93 -5.42 12.48
C ILE A 61 3.90 -6.38 13.68
N ASP A 62 4.64 -6.07 14.74
CA ASP A 62 4.68 -6.81 16.00
C ASP A 62 3.33 -6.85 16.74
N SER A 63 2.44 -5.89 16.46
CA SER A 63 1.08 -5.86 17.00
C SER A 63 0.10 -6.82 16.30
N LEU A 64 0.49 -7.45 15.19
CA LEU A 64 -0.34 -8.43 14.49
C LEU A 64 -0.61 -9.64 15.40
N LYS A 65 -1.90 -9.91 15.62
CA LYS A 65 -2.38 -11.04 16.45
C LYS A 65 -2.65 -12.30 15.63
N THR A 66 -2.65 -12.19 14.30
CA THR A 66 -2.97 -13.27 13.38
C THR A 66 -1.86 -13.42 12.35
N SER A 67 -1.54 -14.67 12.03
CA SER A 67 -0.57 -14.97 10.97
C SER A 67 -1.15 -14.52 9.63
N CYS A 68 -0.35 -13.83 8.83
CA CYS A 68 -0.81 -13.24 7.57
C CYS A 68 0.34 -13.07 6.57
N ILE A 69 -0.02 -12.73 5.34
CA ILE A 69 0.94 -12.35 4.30
C ILE A 69 1.01 -10.84 4.23
N LEU A 70 2.20 -10.31 4.45
CA LEU A 70 2.50 -8.88 4.39
C LEU A 70 3.14 -8.53 3.06
N TRP A 71 2.60 -7.50 2.43
CA TRP A 71 3.15 -6.83 1.27
C TRP A 71 3.68 -5.48 1.73
N ILE A 72 5.00 -5.33 1.73
CA ILE A 72 5.67 -4.14 2.22
C ILE A 72 6.27 -3.43 0.99
N PHE A 73 5.70 -2.28 0.65
CA PHE A 73 6.12 -1.48 -0.48
C PHE A 73 7.09 -0.40 0.03
N THR A 74 8.34 -0.46 -0.41
CA THR A 74 9.37 0.55 -0.16
C THR A 74 9.97 0.94 -1.51
N ASP A 75 11.29 1.02 -1.65
CA ASP A 75 11.97 1.03 -2.95
C ASP A 75 11.83 -0.29 -3.72
N SER A 76 11.48 -1.36 -3.00
CA SER A 76 11.09 -2.66 -3.56
C SER A 76 9.86 -3.20 -2.83
N LEU A 77 9.19 -4.17 -3.44
CA LEU A 77 8.12 -4.93 -2.80
C LEU A 77 8.73 -6.14 -2.11
N SER A 78 8.55 -6.25 -0.79
CA SER A 78 8.80 -7.49 -0.05
C SER A 78 7.48 -8.16 0.30
N ILE A 79 7.35 -9.44 -0.05
CA ILE A 79 6.24 -10.28 0.40
C ILE A 79 6.75 -11.20 1.50
N LYS A 80 6.17 -11.09 2.69
CA LYS A 80 6.58 -11.82 3.90
C LYS A 80 5.43 -12.61 4.48
N TYR A 81 5.72 -13.75 5.08
CA TYR A 81 4.81 -14.44 5.97
C TYR A 81 5.10 -14.02 7.40
N HIS A 82 4.12 -13.41 8.07
CA HIS A 82 4.18 -13.12 9.49
C HIS A 82 3.56 -14.28 10.27
N ASN A 83 4.32 -14.85 11.22
CA ASN A 83 3.80 -15.85 12.15
C ASN A 83 3.48 -15.18 13.50
N ALA A 84 2.19 -15.09 13.84
CA ALA A 84 1.76 -14.42 15.06
C ALA A 84 2.17 -15.15 16.35
N ASN A 85 2.35 -16.47 16.29
CA ASN A 85 2.73 -17.28 17.46
C ASN A 85 4.19 -17.06 17.84
N SER A 86 5.08 -17.05 16.84
CA SER A 86 6.51 -16.86 17.06
C SER A 86 6.96 -15.40 16.97
N LYS A 87 6.08 -14.49 16.52
CA LYS A 87 6.37 -13.07 16.23
C LYS A 87 7.57 -12.91 15.28
N LYS A 88 7.75 -13.87 14.37
CA LYS A 88 8.81 -13.87 13.37
C LYS A 88 8.23 -13.73 11.97
N ASP A 89 8.96 -12.99 11.14
CA ASP A 89 8.67 -12.84 9.73
C ASP A 89 9.61 -13.72 8.91
N SER A 90 9.07 -14.38 7.89
CA SER A 90 9.85 -15.07 6.86
C SER A 90 9.65 -14.36 5.53
N THR A 91 10.73 -13.94 4.89
CA THR A 91 10.66 -13.34 3.56
C THR A 91 10.39 -14.42 2.53
N MET A 92 9.30 -14.27 1.79
CA MET A 92 8.91 -15.21 0.75
C MET A 92 9.47 -14.78 -0.60
N LEU A 93 9.30 -13.50 -0.95
CA LEU A 93 9.65 -12.95 -2.26
C LEU A 93 10.06 -11.48 -2.12
N THR A 94 10.92 -11.01 -3.03
CA THR A 94 11.27 -9.59 -3.18
C THR A 94 11.32 -9.23 -4.65
N TYR A 95 10.64 -8.15 -5.03
CA TYR A 95 10.54 -7.69 -6.43
C TYR A 95 10.74 -6.20 -6.54
N LYS A 96 11.31 -5.76 -7.67
CA LYS A 96 11.08 -4.38 -8.12
C LYS A 96 9.62 -4.27 -8.59
N TYR A 97 9.00 -3.13 -8.38
CA TYR A 97 7.63 -2.89 -8.81
C TYR A 97 7.48 -1.54 -9.48
N GLU A 98 6.42 -1.41 -10.27
CA GLU A 98 5.93 -0.14 -10.80
C GLU A 98 4.43 -0.05 -10.53
N ASN A 99 3.99 1.08 -9.97
CA ASN A 99 2.57 1.37 -9.77
C ASN A 99 2.15 2.52 -10.68
N ASN A 100 1.21 2.26 -11.59
CA ASN A 100 0.58 3.28 -12.41
C ASN A 100 -0.84 3.53 -11.90
N TYR A 101 -1.00 4.60 -11.12
CA TYR A 101 -2.29 4.97 -10.55
C TYR A 101 -3.33 5.43 -11.57
N LYS A 102 -2.87 6.00 -12.71
CA LYS A 102 -3.76 6.46 -13.77
C LYS A 102 -4.44 5.29 -14.47
N THR A 103 -3.69 4.21 -14.71
CA THR A 103 -4.21 2.99 -15.34
C THR A 103 -4.63 1.93 -14.33
N ARG A 104 -4.45 2.20 -13.03
CA ARG A 104 -4.67 1.26 -11.91
C ARG A 104 -3.98 -0.08 -12.14
N THR A 105 -2.69 -0.01 -12.42
CA THR A 105 -1.87 -1.19 -12.73
C THR A 105 -0.68 -1.29 -11.79
N LEU A 106 -0.46 -2.47 -11.23
CA LEU A 106 0.74 -2.85 -10.51
C LEU A 106 1.53 -3.86 -11.34
N ILE A 107 2.80 -3.57 -11.61
CA ILE A 107 3.70 -4.47 -12.35
C ILE A 107 4.79 -4.94 -11.41
N LEU A 108 4.93 -6.25 -11.22
CA LEU A 108 6.02 -6.87 -10.46
C LEU A 108 7.07 -7.39 -11.45
N LYS A 109 8.31 -6.92 -11.32
CA LYS A 109 9.42 -7.36 -12.17
C LYS A 109 10.07 -8.59 -11.54
N LEU A 110 9.85 -9.76 -12.16
CA LEU A 110 10.39 -11.03 -11.67
C LEU A 110 11.88 -11.17 -11.99
N ASN A 111 12.27 -10.77 -13.20
CA ASN A 111 13.64 -10.71 -13.69
C ASN A 111 13.74 -9.60 -14.77
N GLN A 112 14.80 -9.56 -15.58
CA GLN A 112 14.98 -8.54 -16.62
C GLN A 112 13.97 -8.64 -17.79
N MET A 113 13.35 -9.81 -18.01
CA MET A 113 12.47 -10.07 -19.17
C MET A 113 11.03 -10.42 -18.78
N ASP A 114 10.79 -10.90 -17.56
CA ASP A 114 9.50 -11.37 -17.07
C ASP A 114 8.89 -10.41 -16.06
N SER A 115 7.61 -10.09 -16.26
CA SER A 115 6.83 -9.29 -15.34
C SER A 115 5.44 -9.89 -15.11
N LEU A 116 4.93 -9.71 -13.90
CA LEU A 116 3.54 -9.99 -13.55
C LEU A 116 2.78 -8.68 -13.49
N LYS A 117 1.77 -8.56 -14.32
CA LYS A 117 0.90 -7.38 -14.35
C LYS A 117 -0.42 -7.68 -13.65
N TYR A 118 -0.79 -6.79 -12.75
CA TYR A 118 -2.05 -6.80 -12.01
C TYR A 118 -2.80 -5.51 -12.31
N ASN A 119 -4.09 -5.63 -12.61
CA ASN A 119 -5.01 -4.49 -12.55
C ASN A 119 -5.61 -4.45 -11.15
N TYR A 120 -5.87 -3.25 -10.63
CA TYR A 120 -6.46 -3.12 -9.30
C TYR A 120 -7.70 -2.23 -9.26
N SER A 121 -8.57 -2.56 -8.32
CA SER A 121 -9.77 -1.79 -8.01
C SER A 121 -9.90 -1.63 -6.51
N SER A 122 -10.09 -0.39 -6.05
CA SER A 122 -10.48 -0.10 -4.67
C SER A 122 -11.93 -0.54 -4.44
N ILE A 123 -12.16 -1.39 -3.44
CA ILE A 123 -13.47 -1.95 -3.12
C ILE A 123 -14.08 -1.26 -1.91
N SER A 124 -13.26 -0.94 -0.90
CA SER A 124 -13.62 -0.07 0.22
C SER A 124 -12.80 1.21 0.14
N THR A 125 -13.20 2.26 0.85
CA THR A 125 -12.57 3.60 0.89
C THR A 125 -11.08 3.50 1.22
N GLY A 126 -10.27 3.18 0.22
CA GLY A 126 -8.84 3.17 0.30
C GLY A 126 -8.14 2.04 1.02
N SER A 127 -8.84 1.36 1.93
CA SER A 127 -8.27 0.38 2.83
C SER A 127 -8.36 -1.05 2.33
N TYR A 128 -9.06 -1.30 1.22
CA TYR A 128 -9.13 -2.61 0.58
C TYR A 128 -9.10 -2.50 -0.95
N ILE A 129 -8.20 -3.25 -1.56
CA ILE A 129 -8.12 -3.39 -3.01
C ILE A 129 -8.18 -4.85 -3.43
N ALA A 130 -8.65 -5.11 -4.65
CA ALA A 130 -8.45 -6.39 -5.32
C ALA A 130 -7.42 -6.23 -6.44
N LEU A 131 -6.36 -7.03 -6.39
CA LEU A 131 -5.40 -7.23 -7.47
C LEU A 131 -5.88 -8.37 -8.35
N ARG A 132 -6.10 -8.11 -9.64
CA ARG A 132 -6.47 -9.13 -10.64
C ARG A 132 -5.35 -9.32 -11.63
N LYS A 133 -4.87 -10.55 -11.76
CA LYS A 133 -3.81 -10.88 -12.70
C LYS A 133 -4.29 -10.65 -14.12
N GLU A 134 -3.54 -9.91 -14.91
CA GLU A 134 -3.84 -9.77 -16.33
C GLU A 134 -3.53 -11.11 -17.01
N SER A 135 -4.54 -11.73 -17.62
CA SER A 135 -4.30 -12.90 -18.45
C SER A 135 -3.49 -12.45 -19.67
N PHE A 136 -2.37 -13.13 -19.92
CA PHE A 136 -1.76 -13.07 -21.24
C PHE A 136 -2.81 -13.62 -22.20
N LYS A 137 -3.49 -12.73 -22.95
CA LYS A 137 -4.24 -13.15 -24.12
C LYS A 137 -3.21 -13.73 -25.07
N THR A 138 -3.03 -15.04 -25.07
CA THR A 138 -2.42 -15.74 -26.19
C THR A 138 -3.30 -15.39 -27.39
N LYS A 139 -2.82 -14.48 -28.25
CA LYS A 139 -3.42 -14.33 -29.57
C LYS A 139 -3.28 -15.72 -30.21
N LYS A 140 -4.40 -16.43 -30.31
CA LYS A 140 -4.54 -17.59 -31.17
C LYS A 140 -4.57 -17.13 -32.61
#